data_AF-A0A564TG77-F1
#
_entry.id   AF-A0A564TG77-F1
#
_cell.length_a   1.000
_cell.length_b   1.000
_cell.length_c   1.000
_cell.angle_alpha   90.00
_cell.angle_beta   90.00
_cell.angle_gamma   90.00
#
_symmetry.space_group_name_H-M   'P 1'
#
loop_
_entity.id
_entity.type
_entity.pdbx_description
1 polymer ?
#
loop_
_entity_poly.entity_id
_entity_poly.type
_entity_poly.pdbx_seq_one_letter_code
_entity_poly.pdbx_strand_id
1 'polypeptide(L)'
;MMVVENGLGAYDVKSEDGKVHDSYRIDYLRQHIEQMAEAVKDGVDLMGYTPWGCIDLVSASTGEMAKRYGFIYVNKFDDGTGDLSRERKDSFYWYKRVIETNGAEL
;
A
#
# COMPACT_ATOMS: atom_id res chain seq x y z
N MET A 1 18.60 -4.97 -10.12
CA MET A 1 17.52 -3.96 -10.22
C MET A 1 16.80 -3.87 -8.88
N MET A 2 16.14 -2.75 -8.55
CA MET A 2 15.30 -2.65 -7.36
C MET A 2 14.07 -1.78 -7.68
N VAL A 3 12.87 -2.28 -7.37
CA VAL A 3 11.64 -1.49 -7.50
C VAL A 3 11.46 -0.70 -6.22
N VAL A 4 11.97 0.53 -6.22
CA VAL A 4 11.96 1.39 -5.02
C VAL A 4 10.62 2.08 -4.76
N GLU A 5 9.75 2.12 -5.78
CA GLU A 5 8.40 2.65 -5.65
C GLU A 5 7.42 1.84 -6.53
N ASN A 6 6.31 1.43 -5.92
CA ASN A 6 5.10 1.00 -6.62
C ASN A 6 3.91 1.20 -5.67
N GLY A 7 2.78 1.70 -6.16
CA GLY A 7 1.63 1.94 -5.28
C GLY A 7 0.43 2.55 -5.98
N LEU A 8 -0.74 2.38 -5.36
CA LEU A 8 -2.00 2.91 -5.84
C LEU A 8 -2.49 4.02 -4.89
N GLY A 9 -2.58 5.24 -5.44
CA GLY A 9 -3.24 6.34 -4.76
C GLY A 9 -4.74 6.27 -5.00
N ALA A 10 -5.52 6.10 -3.93
CA ALA A 10 -6.98 6.01 -3.97
C ALA A 10 -7.60 6.65 -2.73
N TYR A 11 -8.91 6.89 -2.77
CA TYR A 11 -9.65 7.36 -1.59
C TYR A 11 -10.01 6.18 -0.69
N ASP A 12 -9.66 6.27 0.58
CA ASP A 12 -10.11 5.32 1.58
C ASP A 12 -11.42 5.80 2.21
N VAL A 13 -12.34 4.85 2.45
CA VAL A 13 -13.58 5.08 3.20
C VAL A 13 -13.56 4.21 4.45
N LYS A 14 -13.94 4.78 5.58
CA LYS A 14 -14.15 4.04 6.82
C LYS A 14 -15.49 3.30 6.74
N SER A 15 -15.44 1.99 6.94
CA SER A 15 -16.62 1.14 7.04
C SER A 15 -17.32 1.30 8.39
N GLU A 16 -18.50 0.70 8.56
CA GLU A 16 -19.32 0.81 9.79
C GLU A 16 -18.58 0.29 11.04
N ASP A 17 -17.62 -0.62 10.86
CA ASP A 17 -16.77 -1.16 11.93
C ASP A 17 -15.58 -0.24 12.29
N GLY A 18 -15.48 0.92 11.66
CA GLY A 18 -14.43 1.90 11.85
C GLY A 18 -13.10 1.55 11.18
N LYS A 19 -13.04 0.53 10.32
CA LYS A 19 -11.82 0.12 9.60
C LYS A 19 -11.82 0.56 8.15
N VAL A 20 -10.68 0.40 7.49
CA VAL A 20 -10.51 0.62 6.05
C VAL A 20 -10.31 -0.74 5.38
N HIS A 21 -11.31 -1.14 4.60
CA HIS A 21 -11.26 -2.33 3.76
C HIS A 21 -10.79 -1.95 2.35
N ASP A 22 -9.48 -2.09 2.10
CA ASP A 22 -8.81 -1.61 0.88
C ASP A 22 -8.42 -2.72 -0.10
N SER A 23 -9.40 -3.57 -0.45
CA SER A 23 -9.21 -4.66 -1.43
C SER A 23 -8.65 -4.17 -2.77
N TYR A 24 -9.06 -2.98 -3.23
CA TYR A 24 -8.54 -2.38 -4.46
C TYR A 24 -7.02 -2.14 -4.42
N ARG A 25 -6.45 -1.82 -3.24
CA ARG A 25 -5.02 -1.61 -3.05
C ARG A 25 -4.28 -2.93 -3.01
N ILE A 26 -4.85 -3.91 -2.31
CA ILE A 26 -4.35 -5.29 -2.28
C ILE A 26 -4.30 -5.87 -3.70
N ASP A 27 -5.39 -5.76 -4.46
CA ASP A 27 -5.50 -6.31 -5.82
C ASP A 27 -4.49 -5.67 -6.77
N TYR A 28 -4.29 -4.35 -6.68
CA TYR A 28 -3.28 -3.65 -7.46
C TYR A 28 -1.87 -4.17 -7.16
N LEU A 29 -1.50 -4.23 -5.87
CA LEU A 29 -0.16 -4.64 -5.46
C LEU A 29 0.08 -6.13 -5.75
N ARG A 30 -0.92 -7.00 -5.53
CA ARG A 30 -0.89 -8.42 -5.88
C ARG A 30 -0.51 -8.62 -7.34
N GLN A 31 -1.23 -7.97 -8.25
CA GLN A 31 -0.98 -8.08 -9.69
C GLN A 31 0.45 -7.67 -10.06
N HIS A 32 1.00 -6.62 -9.43
CA HIS A 32 2.37 -6.20 -9.69
C HIS A 32 3.41 -7.17 -9.11
N ILE A 33 3.16 -7.73 -7.93
CA ILE A 33 4.04 -8.71 -7.30
C ILE A 33 4.06 -10.03 -8.10
N GLU A 34 2.93 -10.45 -8.65
CA GLU A 34 2.85 -11.60 -9.57
C GLU A 34 3.73 -11.39 -10.80
N GLN A 35 3.62 -10.23 -11.47
CA GLN A 35 4.43 -9.93 -12.65
C GLN A 35 5.91 -9.75 -12.32
N MET A 36 6.22 -9.22 -11.13
CA MET A 36 7.59 -9.14 -10.63
C MET A 36 8.20 -10.53 -10.45
N ALA A 37 7.43 -11.49 -9.94
CA ALA A 37 7.87 -12.87 -9.81
C ALA A 37 8.11 -13.55 -11.16
N GLU A 38 7.27 -13.28 -12.17
CA GLU A 38 7.52 -13.74 -13.55
C GLU A 38 8.83 -13.14 -14.13
N ALA A 39 9.08 -11.85 -13.94
CA ALA A 39 10.32 -11.22 -14.40
C ALA A 39 11.58 -11.84 -13.75
N VAL A 40 11.50 -12.25 -12.48
CA VAL A 40 12.59 -12.97 -11.81
C VAL A 40 12.80 -14.36 -12.44
N LYS A 41 11.73 -15.07 -12.82
CA LYS A 41 11.83 -16.35 -13.56
C LYS A 41 12.47 -16.18 -14.94
N ASP A 42 12.22 -15.04 -15.59
CA ASP A 42 12.85 -14.67 -16.86
C ASP A 42 14.35 -14.28 -16.72
N GLY A 43 14.89 -14.31 -15.50
CA GLY A 43 16.32 -14.11 -15.22
C GLY A 43 16.70 -12.69 -14.78
N VAL A 44 15.73 -11.82 -14.49
CA VAL A 44 16.01 -10.49 -13.95
C VAL A 44 16.54 -10.61 -12.51
N ASP A 45 17.76 -10.10 -12.29
CA ASP A 45 18.32 -9.95 -10.94
C ASP A 45 17.64 -8.78 -10.21
N LEU A 46 16.61 -9.12 -9.41
CA LEU A 46 15.81 -8.17 -8.66
C LEU A 46 16.11 -8.26 -7.16
N MET A 47 16.65 -7.17 -6.61
CA MET A 47 17.08 -7.08 -5.22
C MET A 47 15.92 -6.92 -4.23
N GLY A 48 14.83 -6.27 -4.66
CA GLY A 48 13.72 -5.98 -3.75
C GLY A 48 12.65 -5.07 -4.36
N TYR A 49 11.60 -4.89 -3.55
CA TYR A 49 10.37 -4.18 -3.90
C TYR A 49 9.85 -3.43 -2.67
N THR A 50 9.70 -2.11 -2.77
CA THR A 50 9.25 -1.25 -1.67
C THR A 50 8.04 -0.41 -2.09
N PRO A 51 6.83 -0.74 -1.60
CA PRO A 51 5.63 0.02 -1.91
C PRO A 51 5.74 1.49 -1.50
N TRP A 52 5.33 2.39 -2.40
CA TRP A 52 5.33 3.82 -2.14
C TRP A 52 4.28 4.18 -1.09
N GLY A 53 4.64 5.11 -0.20
CA GLY A 53 3.71 5.65 0.79
C GLY A 53 3.13 4.59 1.72
N CYS A 54 3.96 3.66 2.21
CA CYS A 54 3.55 2.54 3.06
C CYS A 54 2.77 2.93 4.35
N ILE A 55 2.91 4.18 4.77
CA ILE A 55 2.01 4.90 5.69
C ILE A 55 1.42 6.10 4.94
N ASP A 56 0.15 6.41 5.18
CA ASP A 56 -0.48 7.57 4.56
C ASP A 56 0.32 8.86 4.79
N LEU A 57 0.52 9.61 3.71
CA LEU A 57 1.33 10.81 3.65
C LEU A 57 0.71 11.81 2.68
N VAL A 58 1.22 13.04 2.70
CA VAL A 58 0.82 14.09 1.77
C VAL A 58 1.31 13.77 0.36
N SER A 59 0.41 13.67 -0.61
CA SER A 59 0.75 13.34 -1.99
C SER A 59 1.70 14.38 -2.61
N ALA A 60 2.62 13.92 -3.47
CA ALA A 60 3.63 14.81 -4.06
C ALA A 60 3.03 15.83 -5.05
N SER A 61 2.15 15.38 -5.95
CA SER A 61 1.65 16.22 -7.05
C SER A 61 0.61 17.25 -6.63
N THR A 62 -0.25 16.89 -5.68
CA THR A 62 -1.44 17.66 -5.32
C THR A 62 -1.46 18.11 -3.87
N GLY A 63 -0.53 17.63 -3.04
CA GLY A 63 -0.48 18.00 -1.63
C GLY A 63 -1.63 17.42 -0.80
N GLU A 64 -2.20 16.29 -1.22
CA GLU A 64 -3.43 15.72 -0.66
C GLU A 64 -3.14 14.60 0.34
N MET A 65 -3.82 14.62 1.48
CA MET A 65 -4.06 13.48 2.37
C MET A 65 -5.20 12.59 1.87
N ALA A 66 -6.18 13.12 1.12
CA ALA A 66 -7.30 12.34 0.63
C ALA A 66 -6.87 11.25 -0.37
N LYS A 67 -5.77 11.47 -1.11
CA LYS A 67 -5.14 10.48 -1.98
C LYS A 67 -4.18 9.59 -1.18
N ARG A 68 -4.67 8.42 -0.75
CA ARG A 68 -3.99 7.52 0.20
C ARG A 68 -3.31 6.36 -0.48
N TYR A 69 -2.17 5.95 0.08
CA TYR A 69 -1.31 4.88 -0.44
C TYR A 69 -1.04 3.79 0.59
N GLY A 70 -1.12 4.10 1.87
CA GLY A 70 -0.48 3.29 2.90
C GLY A 70 -1.22 2.02 3.26
N PHE A 71 -0.47 1.12 3.87
CA PHE A 71 -0.99 0.02 4.68
C PHE A 71 -1.44 0.52 6.06
N ILE A 72 -0.88 1.66 6.49
CA ILE A 72 -1.19 2.33 7.73
C ILE A 72 -1.97 3.59 7.41
N TYR A 73 -3.23 3.63 7.85
CA TYR A 73 -4.08 4.80 7.79
C TYR A 73 -3.59 5.86 8.78
N VAL A 74 -3.59 7.13 8.37
CA VAL A 74 -3.34 8.27 9.25
C VAL A 74 -4.60 9.13 9.29
N ASN A 75 -5.14 9.36 10.48
CA ASN A 75 -6.29 10.24 10.71
C ASN A 75 -5.90 11.71 10.55
N LYS A 76 -5.80 12.14 9.30
CA LYS A 76 -5.51 13.51 8.88
C LYS A 76 -6.16 13.76 7.53
N PHE A 77 -6.71 14.96 7.36
CA PHE A 77 -7.45 15.36 6.16
C PHE A 77 -6.90 16.67 5.58
N ASP A 78 -7.31 16.99 4.35
CA ASP A 78 -6.83 18.16 3.58
C ASP A 78 -7.23 19.50 4.21
N ASP A 79 -8.36 19.54 4.93
CA ASP A 79 -8.80 20.70 5.70
C ASP A 79 -8.03 20.90 7.02
N GLY A 80 -7.06 20.02 7.29
CA GLY A 80 -6.25 20.04 8.51
C GLY A 80 -6.90 19.36 9.71
N THR A 81 -8.11 18.83 9.62
CA THR A 81 -8.73 18.05 10.71
C THR A 81 -8.07 16.67 10.87
N GLY A 82 -8.36 16.00 11.99
CA GLY A 82 -7.76 14.72 12.38
C GLY A 82 -6.66 14.88 13.45
N ASP A 83 -6.40 13.80 14.17
CA ASP A 83 -5.51 13.76 15.35
C ASP A 83 -4.17 13.06 15.11
N LEU A 84 -3.88 12.70 13.86
CA LEU A 84 -2.70 11.92 13.45
C LEU A 84 -2.63 10.53 14.10
N SER A 85 -3.71 9.98 14.65
CA SER A 85 -3.75 8.58 15.07
C SER A 85 -3.50 7.65 13.88
N ARG A 86 -2.95 6.46 14.17
CA ARG A 86 -2.59 5.47 13.16
C ARG A 86 -3.41 4.22 13.34
N GLU A 87 -3.85 3.66 12.22
CA GLU A 87 -4.62 2.43 12.19
C GLU A 87 -4.14 1.52 11.06
N ARG A 88 -4.26 0.21 11.28
CA ARG A 88 -3.89 -0.79 10.28
C ARG A 88 -5.08 -1.01 9.34
N LYS A 89 -4.86 -0.86 8.03
CA LYS A 89 -5.83 -1.25 7.00
C LYS A 89 -5.76 -2.77 6.78
N ASP A 90 -6.68 -3.34 6.01
CA ASP A 90 -6.62 -4.76 5.66
C ASP A 90 -5.32 -5.12 4.93
N SER A 91 -4.88 -4.22 4.04
CA SER A 91 -3.62 -4.34 3.31
C SER A 91 -2.38 -4.44 4.21
N PHE A 92 -2.43 -3.99 5.47
CA PHE A 92 -1.35 -4.19 6.43
C PHE A 92 -1.12 -5.67 6.75
N TYR A 93 -2.19 -6.38 7.08
CA TYR A 93 -2.10 -7.79 7.45
C TYR A 93 -1.80 -8.65 6.23
N TRP A 94 -2.38 -8.27 5.08
CA TRP A 94 -2.04 -8.86 3.79
C TRP A 94 -0.55 -8.74 3.49
N TYR A 95 0.01 -7.52 3.48
CA TYR A 95 1.41 -7.31 3.11
C TYR A 95 2.38 -7.95 4.12
N LYS A 96 2.00 -8.01 5.41
CA LYS A 96 2.71 -8.81 6.42
C LYS A 96 2.81 -10.28 5.97
N ARG A 97 1.70 -10.88 5.51
CA ARG A 97 1.68 -12.28 5.05
C ARG A 97 2.51 -12.48 3.79
N VAL A 98 2.46 -11.53 2.84
CA VAL A 98 3.32 -11.53 1.64
C VAL A 98 4.79 -11.60 2.04
N ILE A 99 5.25 -10.76 2.97
CA ILE A 99 6.65 -10.77 3.42
C ILE A 99 6.98 -12.09 4.13
N GLU A 100 6.14 -12.56 5.05
CA GLU A 100 6.37 -13.81 5.81
C GLU A 100 6.48 -15.05 4.93
N THR A 101 5.79 -15.04 3.79
CA THR A 101 5.78 -16.14 2.82
C THR A 101 6.73 -15.91 1.65
N ASN A 102 7.51 -14.83 1.68
CA ASN A 102 8.39 -14.40 0.59
C ASN A 102 7.65 -14.34 -0.77
N GLY A 103 6.41 -13.82 -0.77
CA GLY A 103 5.57 -13.68 -1.94
C GLY A 103 4.84 -14.95 -2.40
N ALA A 104 4.90 -16.05 -1.64
CA ALA A 104 4.20 -17.29 -2.00
C ALA A 104 2.69 -17.24 -1.72
N GLU A 105 2.23 -16.42 -0.78
CA GLU A 105 0.81 -16.16 -0.51
C GLU A 105 0.49 -14.68 -0.73
N LEU A 106 -0.37 -14.42 -1.73
CA LEU A 106 -0.88 -13.10 -2.10
C LEU A 106 -2.40 -13.04 -1.97
#